data_AF-A0A2S7F6V0-F1
#
_entry.id   AF-A0A2S7F6V0-F1
#
_cell.length_a   1.000
_cell.length_b   1.000
_cell.length_c   1.000
_cell.angle_alpha   90.00
_cell.angle_beta   90.00
_cell.angle_gamma   90.00
#
_symmetry.space_group_name_H-M   'P 1'
#
loop_
_entity.id
_entity.type
_entity.pdbx_description
1 polymer ?
#
loop_
_entity_poly.entity_id
_entity_poly.type
_entity_poly.pdbx_seq_one_letter_code
_entity_poly.pdbx_strand_id
1 'polypeptide(L)'
;MEKFTRNKRVVAITKILLENPNKIIGLNRFLELLNAAKSTISEDIVVVREVLEKLQMGKIETVAGVAGGIKYIPGNGDESNRAFALELCKQLEDDGRVIPGNIIYMTDLMYNPEIISKAGVMLSSCFKASDIDYVITVETKGIPLAYEVARNLGVQLVIARRDSQVTEGPTVTINYVSGSNGRLQQMSLSKKSMKNNSRCIFIDDFMKGGGTAIGIKDLLKEFDSELVGIGVLVDNKQTEKKLIDEYVSIVELKEVDKSAIVGIQPSKLFA
;
A
#
# COMPACT_ATOMS: atom_id res chain seq x y z
N MET A 1 -17.95 17.03 -33.60
CA MET A 1 -17.02 16.96 -32.44
C MET A 1 -15.64 17.37 -32.91
N GLU A 2 -14.98 18.30 -32.22
CA GLU A 2 -13.61 18.73 -32.54
C GLU A 2 -12.65 17.53 -32.41
N LYS A 3 -11.79 17.32 -33.40
CA LYS A 3 -10.82 16.22 -33.38
C LYS A 3 -9.62 16.63 -32.53
N PHE A 4 -9.35 15.88 -31.46
CA PHE A 4 -8.20 16.16 -30.61
C PHE A 4 -6.88 15.92 -31.37
N THR A 5 -5.94 16.86 -31.25
CA THR A 5 -4.56 16.67 -31.73
C THR A 5 -3.83 15.63 -30.89
N ARG A 6 -2.72 15.08 -31.41
CA ARG A 6 -1.92 14.05 -30.72
C ARG A 6 -1.54 14.47 -29.30
N ASN A 7 -1.01 15.68 -29.12
CA ASN A 7 -0.59 16.17 -27.81
C ASN A 7 -1.76 16.21 -26.82
N LYS A 8 -2.95 16.67 -27.25
CA LYS A 8 -4.14 16.69 -26.39
C LYS A 8 -4.58 15.27 -26.00
N ARG A 9 -4.53 14.31 -26.94
CA ARG A 9 -4.90 12.90 -26.70
C ARG A 9 -3.94 12.22 -25.73
N VAL A 10 -2.63 12.38 -25.94
CA VAL A 10 -1.60 11.84 -25.05
C VAL A 10 -1.80 12.33 -23.61
N VAL A 11 -2.03 13.63 -23.41
CA VAL A 11 -2.32 14.20 -22.08
C VAL A 11 -3.54 13.54 -21.44
N ALA A 12 -4.63 13.38 -22.20
CA ALA A 12 -5.86 12.75 -21.70
C ALA A 12 -5.64 11.27 -21.34
N ILE A 13 -4.96 10.51 -22.19
CA ILE A 13 -4.63 9.09 -21.96
C ILE A 13 -3.80 8.96 -20.67
N THR A 14 -2.73 9.75 -20.54
CA THR A 14 -1.88 9.75 -19.35
C THR A 14 -2.69 10.04 -18.08
N LYS A 15 -3.50 11.10 -18.09
CA LYS A 15 -4.31 11.48 -16.91
C LYS A 15 -5.26 10.36 -16.49
N ILE A 16 -5.99 9.78 -17.44
CA ILE A 16 -6.97 8.71 -17.16
C ILE A 16 -6.27 7.47 -16.59
N LEU A 17 -5.12 7.11 -17.13
CA LEU A 17 -4.34 5.96 -16.65
C LEU A 17 -3.82 6.17 -15.23
N LEU A 18 -3.23 7.34 -14.93
CA LEU A 18 -2.69 7.66 -13.61
C LEU A 18 -3.77 7.73 -12.52
N GLU A 19 -4.99 8.15 -12.86
CA GLU A 19 -6.12 8.18 -11.92
C GLU A 19 -6.77 6.81 -11.69
N ASN A 20 -6.43 5.81 -12.51
CA ASN A 20 -7.00 4.47 -12.44
C ASN A 20 -5.88 3.41 -12.38
N PRO A 21 -4.97 3.49 -11.38
CA PRO A 21 -3.88 2.54 -11.25
C PRO A 21 -4.40 1.11 -11.07
N ASN A 22 -3.69 0.16 -11.67
CA ASN A 22 -3.99 -1.28 -11.70
C ASN A 22 -5.40 -1.67 -12.21
N LYS A 23 -6.15 -0.74 -12.80
CA LYS A 23 -7.46 -1.02 -13.41
C LYS A 23 -7.32 -1.19 -14.91
N ILE A 24 -7.99 -2.21 -15.45
CA ILE A 24 -8.05 -2.44 -16.90
C ILE A 24 -8.99 -1.43 -17.52
N ILE A 25 -8.49 -0.68 -18.49
CA ILE A 25 -9.25 0.26 -19.30
C ILE A 25 -9.31 -0.25 -20.73
N GLY A 26 -10.51 -0.57 -21.20
CA GLY A 26 -10.74 -0.99 -22.58
C GLY A 26 -10.40 0.11 -23.58
N LEU A 27 -9.79 -0.26 -24.71
CA LEU A 27 -9.36 0.71 -25.73
C LEU A 27 -10.53 1.52 -26.29
N ASN A 28 -11.73 0.93 -26.38
CA ASN A 28 -12.93 1.59 -26.89
C ASN A 28 -13.28 2.87 -26.13
N ARG A 29 -13.01 2.92 -24.82
CA ARG A 29 -13.22 4.12 -24.00
C ARG A 29 -12.44 5.31 -24.54
N PHE A 30 -11.20 5.09 -24.98
CA PHE A 30 -10.37 6.16 -25.55
C PHE A 30 -10.79 6.54 -26.97
N LEU A 31 -11.27 5.57 -27.77
CA LEU A 31 -11.77 5.83 -29.13
C LEU A 31 -12.97 6.76 -29.10
N GLU A 32 -13.94 6.46 -28.23
CA GLU A 32 -15.16 7.24 -28.05
C GLU A 32 -14.84 8.62 -27.46
N LEU A 33 -14.07 8.66 -26.37
CA LEU A 33 -13.76 9.90 -25.66
C LEU A 33 -12.96 10.89 -26.53
N LEU A 34 -11.99 10.39 -27.30
CA LEU A 34 -11.06 11.22 -28.05
C LEU A 34 -11.41 11.34 -29.55
N ASN A 35 -12.48 10.66 -29.98
CA ASN A 35 -12.95 10.62 -31.37
C ASN A 35 -11.82 10.31 -32.37
N ALA A 36 -11.12 9.20 -32.13
CA ALA A 36 -9.93 8.79 -32.88
C ALA A 36 -9.96 7.30 -33.24
N ALA A 37 -9.26 6.93 -34.32
CA ALA A 37 -9.16 5.54 -34.77
C ALA A 37 -8.29 4.68 -33.85
N LYS A 38 -8.48 3.36 -33.89
CA LYS A 38 -7.76 2.40 -33.05
C LYS A 38 -6.24 2.44 -33.23
N SER A 39 -5.75 2.55 -34.46
CA SER A 39 -4.32 2.69 -34.76
C SER A 39 -3.75 3.95 -34.11
N THR A 40 -4.44 5.08 -34.25
CA THR A 40 -4.04 6.37 -33.67
C THR A 40 -3.93 6.31 -32.14
N ILE A 41 -4.93 5.75 -31.45
CA ILE A 41 -4.88 5.60 -29.99
C ILE A 41 -3.76 4.64 -29.58
N SER A 42 -3.51 3.58 -30.35
CA SER A 42 -2.43 2.63 -30.05
C SER A 42 -1.06 3.28 -30.14
N GLU A 43 -0.81 4.10 -31.17
CA GLU A 43 0.43 4.90 -31.30
C GLU A 43 0.60 5.91 -30.17
N ASP A 44 -0.49 6.50 -29.69
CA ASP A 44 -0.45 7.44 -28.57
C ASP A 44 -0.12 6.72 -27.25
N ILE A 45 -0.70 5.54 -27.02
CA ILE A 45 -0.40 4.70 -25.84
C ILE A 45 1.07 4.27 -25.84
N VAL A 46 1.65 3.93 -27.01
CA VAL A 46 3.07 3.58 -27.12
C VAL A 46 3.94 4.75 -26.63
N VAL A 47 3.64 5.99 -27.03
CA VAL A 47 4.38 7.16 -26.55
C VAL A 47 4.26 7.32 -25.04
N VAL A 48 3.05 7.20 -24.48
CA VAL A 48 2.86 7.29 -23.02
C VAL A 48 3.66 6.20 -22.30
N ARG A 49 3.63 4.97 -22.81
CA ARG A 49 4.38 3.83 -22.25
C ARG A 49 5.87 4.12 -22.24
N GLU A 50 6.44 4.48 -23.38
CA GLU A 50 7.87 4.75 -23.54
C GLU A 50 8.35 5.84 -22.59
N VAL A 51 7.58 6.92 -22.44
CA VAL A 51 7.93 8.03 -21.55
C VAL A 51 7.87 7.61 -20.08
N LEU A 52 6.78 6.96 -19.65
CA LEU A 52 6.64 6.51 -18.25
C LEU A 52 7.72 5.50 -17.87
N GLU A 53 8.00 4.53 -18.74
CA GLU A 53 9.03 3.50 -18.48
C GLU A 53 10.43 4.11 -18.47
N LYS A 54 10.77 4.99 -19.44
CA LYS A 54 12.08 5.64 -19.52
C LYS A 54 12.36 6.54 -18.32
N LEU A 55 11.34 7.23 -17.81
CA LEU A 55 11.44 8.08 -16.62
C LEU A 55 11.23 7.29 -15.32
N GLN A 56 11.05 5.96 -15.39
CA GLN A 56 10.78 5.07 -14.26
C GLN A 56 9.57 5.51 -13.41
N MET A 57 8.54 6.07 -14.06
CA MET A 57 7.29 6.54 -13.46
C MET A 57 6.18 5.49 -13.58
N GLY A 58 6.53 4.20 -13.53
CA GLY A 58 5.61 3.09 -13.71
C GLY A 58 5.58 2.54 -15.12
N LYS A 59 4.61 1.65 -15.38
CA LYS A 59 4.54 0.83 -16.60
C LYS A 59 3.11 0.76 -17.14
N ILE A 60 2.96 0.68 -18.46
CA ILE A 60 1.65 0.40 -19.08
C ILE A 60 1.64 -1.02 -19.64
N GLU A 61 0.81 -1.88 -19.06
CA GLU A 61 0.63 -3.26 -19.48
C GLU A 61 -0.60 -3.43 -20.37
N THR A 62 -0.47 -4.31 -21.37
CA THR A 62 -1.59 -4.71 -22.22
C THR A 62 -2.16 -6.04 -21.72
N VAL A 63 -3.47 -6.08 -21.51
CA VAL A 63 -4.19 -7.30 -21.16
C VAL A 63 -4.97 -7.77 -22.39
N ALA A 64 -4.72 -9.00 -22.83
CA ALA A 64 -5.40 -9.60 -23.99
C ALA A 64 -6.80 -10.13 -23.63
N GLY A 65 -7.65 -10.31 -24.65
CA GLY A 65 -8.99 -10.90 -24.50
C GLY A 65 -10.14 -9.91 -24.74
N VAL A 66 -11.38 -10.40 -24.64
CA VAL A 66 -12.61 -9.64 -24.91
C VAL A 66 -12.83 -8.51 -23.91
N ALA A 67 -12.50 -8.76 -22.64
CA ALA A 67 -12.45 -7.75 -21.57
C ALA A 67 -11.04 -7.13 -21.44
N GLY A 68 -10.20 -7.29 -22.47
CA GLY A 68 -8.84 -6.79 -22.51
C GLY A 68 -8.76 -5.28 -22.67
N GLY A 69 -7.54 -4.75 -22.56
CA GLY A 69 -7.30 -3.32 -22.58
C GLY A 69 -5.89 -2.99 -22.14
N ILE A 70 -5.73 -1.83 -21.51
CA ILE A 70 -4.48 -1.41 -20.92
C ILE A 70 -4.66 -1.09 -19.44
N LYS A 71 -3.63 -1.30 -18.64
CA LYS A 71 -3.59 -0.89 -17.24
C LYS A 71 -2.27 -0.18 -16.95
N TYR A 72 -2.33 0.85 -16.12
CA TYR A 72 -1.13 1.50 -15.59
C TYR A 72 -0.75 0.85 -14.28
N ILE A 73 0.53 0.53 -14.14
CA ILE A 73 1.14 -0.07 -12.96
C ILE A 73 2.02 0.99 -12.31
N PRO A 74 1.64 1.54 -11.15
CA PRO A 74 2.47 2.50 -10.43
C PRO A 74 3.84 1.93 -10.11
N GLY A 75 4.87 2.77 -10.18
CA GLY A 75 6.23 2.41 -9.82
C GLY A 75 7.13 3.63 -9.86
N ASN A 76 8.24 3.53 -9.13
CA ASN A 76 9.32 4.50 -9.10
C ASN A 76 10.62 3.75 -9.34
N GLY A 77 11.63 4.43 -9.88
CA GLY A 77 12.98 3.88 -10.02
C GLY A 77 13.63 3.55 -8.67
N ASP A 78 14.52 2.56 -8.67
CA ASP A 78 15.19 2.08 -7.45
C ASP A 78 15.99 3.20 -6.74
N GLU A 79 16.64 4.08 -7.50
CA GLU A 79 17.35 5.24 -6.95
C GLU A 79 16.40 6.22 -6.24
N SER A 80 15.22 6.47 -6.80
CA SER A 80 14.20 7.32 -6.18
C SER A 80 13.63 6.69 -4.91
N ASN A 81 13.38 5.38 -4.92
CA ASN A 81 12.92 4.62 -3.76
C ASN A 81 13.96 4.66 -2.62
N ARG A 82 15.24 4.44 -2.96
CA ARG A 82 16.36 4.52 -2.01
C ARG A 82 16.52 5.93 -1.43
N ALA A 83 16.47 6.96 -2.28
CA ALA A 83 16.57 8.34 -1.84
C ALA A 83 15.45 8.71 -0.85
N PHE A 84 14.21 8.29 -1.15
CA PHE A 84 13.08 8.48 -0.24
C PHE A 84 13.25 7.70 1.08
N ALA A 85 13.70 6.44 1.03
CA ALA A 85 13.92 5.66 2.25
C ALA A 85 14.98 6.30 3.16
N LEU A 86 16.07 6.83 2.58
CA LEU A 86 17.10 7.58 3.29
C LEU A 86 16.56 8.88 3.89
N GLU A 87 15.75 9.63 3.13
CA GLU A 87 15.09 10.84 3.63
C GLU A 87 14.17 10.53 4.82
N LEU A 88 13.39 9.46 4.72
CA LEU A 88 12.50 9.00 5.79
C LEU A 88 13.30 8.58 7.04
N CYS A 89 14.42 7.89 6.87
CA CYS A 89 15.33 7.57 7.98
C CYS A 89 15.81 8.85 8.67
N LYS A 90 16.31 9.82 7.91
CA LYS A 90 16.77 11.10 8.47
C LYS A 90 15.68 11.85 9.24
N GLN A 91 14.44 11.81 8.77
CA GLN A 91 13.32 12.42 9.49
C GLN A 91 13.02 11.68 10.80
N LEU A 92 13.13 10.34 10.79
CA LEU A 92 12.90 9.49 11.94
C LEU A 92 14.06 9.48 12.95
N GLU A 93 15.29 9.89 12.58
CA GLU A 93 16.46 10.02 13.47
C GLU A 93 16.34 11.13 14.53
N ASP A 94 15.32 11.98 14.44
CA ASP A 94 15.10 13.04 15.42
C ASP A 94 14.72 12.47 16.80
N ASP A 95 15.65 12.56 17.76
CA ASP A 95 15.46 12.15 19.16
C ASP A 95 14.26 12.84 19.82
N GLY A 96 13.82 14.00 19.34
CA GLY A 96 12.57 14.65 19.75
C GLY A 96 11.31 13.82 19.51
N ARG A 97 11.41 12.73 18.73
CA ARG A 97 10.33 11.77 18.48
C ARG A 97 10.22 10.70 19.57
N VAL A 98 11.17 10.59 20.50
CA VAL A 98 11.07 9.61 21.59
C VAL A 98 10.06 10.09 22.63
N ILE A 99 9.00 9.32 22.83
CA ILE A 99 7.95 9.60 23.82
C ILE A 99 7.95 8.55 24.95
N PRO A 100 7.27 8.82 26.10
CA PRO A 100 7.27 7.91 27.23
C PRO A 100 6.90 6.47 26.86
N GLY A 101 7.66 5.51 27.41
CA GLY A 101 7.51 4.08 27.11
C GLY A 101 8.40 3.58 25.97
N ASN A 102 9.44 4.32 25.59
CA ASN A 102 10.37 3.99 24.49
C ASN A 102 9.62 3.79 23.16
N ILE A 103 8.69 4.70 22.87
CA ILE A 103 7.89 4.70 21.64
C ILE A 103 8.39 5.83 20.75
N ILE A 104 8.43 5.59 19.44
CA ILE A 104 8.73 6.61 18.44
C ILE A 104 7.44 7.30 17.96
N TYR A 105 7.46 8.62 17.93
CA TYR A 105 6.38 9.43 17.38
C TYR A 105 6.50 9.53 15.85
N MET A 106 5.49 8.98 15.18
CA MET A 106 5.40 8.92 13.71
C MET A 106 4.12 9.54 13.15
N THR A 107 3.27 10.14 13.99
CA THR A 107 1.92 10.56 13.57
C THR A 107 1.95 11.63 12.49
N ASP A 108 2.90 12.57 12.58
CA ASP A 108 3.15 13.61 11.57
C ASP A 108 3.53 13.00 10.21
N LEU A 109 4.38 11.98 10.21
CA LEU A 109 4.81 11.27 9.00
C LEU A 109 3.67 10.46 8.39
N MET A 110 2.92 9.74 9.23
CA MET A 110 1.80 8.90 8.80
C MET A 110 0.63 9.69 8.21
N TYR A 111 0.52 10.98 8.55
CA TYR A 111 -0.53 11.86 8.04
C TYR A 111 -0.02 12.87 7.01
N ASN A 112 1.25 12.77 6.59
CA ASN A 112 1.80 13.54 5.50
C ASN A 112 1.48 12.87 4.15
N PRO A 113 0.63 13.47 3.30
CA PRO A 113 0.24 12.85 2.03
C PRO A 113 1.40 12.60 1.07
N GLU A 114 2.46 13.42 1.12
CA GLU A 114 3.62 13.24 0.25
C GLU A 114 4.41 11.98 0.64
N ILE A 115 4.66 11.81 1.93
CA ILE A 115 5.35 10.62 2.48
C ILE A 115 4.50 9.37 2.21
N ILE A 116 3.22 9.43 2.52
CA ILE A 116 2.30 8.31 2.38
C ILE A 116 2.11 7.89 0.92
N SER A 117 2.02 8.85 -0.02
CA SER A 117 1.94 8.56 -1.45
C SER A 117 3.20 7.81 -1.94
N LYS A 118 4.40 8.31 -1.59
CA LYS A 118 5.68 7.67 -1.95
C LYS A 118 5.81 6.27 -1.33
N ALA A 119 5.55 6.14 -0.04
CA ALA A 119 5.58 4.87 0.67
C ALA A 119 4.56 3.86 0.12
N GLY A 120 3.36 4.32 -0.23
CA GLY A 120 2.32 3.48 -0.82
C GLY A 120 2.69 2.92 -2.19
N VAL A 121 3.39 3.69 -3.03
CA VAL A 121 3.93 3.19 -4.32
C VAL A 121 5.00 2.12 -4.07
N MET A 122 5.92 2.35 -3.13
CA MET A 122 6.96 1.37 -2.78
C MET A 122 6.37 0.07 -2.26
N LEU A 123 5.49 0.11 -1.26
CA LEU A 123 4.89 -1.09 -0.69
C LEU A 123 4.02 -1.83 -1.71
N SER A 124 3.14 -1.13 -2.45
CA SER A 124 2.31 -1.79 -3.48
C SER A 124 3.17 -2.49 -4.55
N SER A 125 4.36 -1.97 -4.86
CA SER A 125 5.26 -2.60 -5.82
C SER A 125 5.77 -3.97 -5.39
N CYS A 126 5.87 -4.22 -4.08
CA CYS A 126 6.31 -5.48 -3.51
C CYS A 126 5.26 -6.59 -3.64
N PHE A 127 3.99 -6.22 -3.87
CA PHE A 127 2.86 -7.15 -3.88
C PHE A 127 2.24 -7.36 -5.26
N LYS A 128 2.83 -6.82 -6.33
CA LYS A 128 2.27 -6.86 -7.70
C LYS A 128 2.01 -8.26 -8.25
N ALA A 129 2.80 -9.26 -7.83
CA ALA A 129 2.68 -10.64 -8.30
C ALA A 129 1.73 -11.48 -7.45
N SER A 130 1.15 -10.90 -6.40
CA SER A 130 0.20 -11.57 -5.53
C SER A 130 -1.20 -11.22 -6.04
N ASP A 131 -1.96 -12.20 -6.50
CA ASP A 131 -3.39 -12.00 -6.75
C ASP A 131 -4.05 -11.57 -5.43
N ILE A 132 -4.43 -10.30 -5.31
CA ILE A 132 -4.93 -9.67 -4.08
C ILE A 132 -6.34 -9.14 -4.35
N ASP A 133 -7.25 -9.43 -3.42
CA ASP A 133 -8.62 -8.94 -3.44
C ASP A 133 -8.81 -7.70 -2.58
N TYR A 134 -8.10 -7.63 -1.45
CA TYR A 134 -8.25 -6.54 -0.47
C TYR A 134 -6.92 -6.18 0.21
N VAL A 135 -6.77 -4.91 0.55
CA VAL A 135 -5.82 -4.46 1.57
C VAL A 135 -6.57 -4.36 2.89
N ILE A 136 -6.02 -4.94 3.94
CA ILE A 136 -6.56 -4.82 5.30
C ILE A 136 -5.59 -4.04 6.19
N THR A 137 -6.13 -3.25 7.12
CA THR A 137 -5.37 -2.56 8.17
C THR A 137 -6.17 -2.57 9.48
N VAL A 138 -5.54 -2.16 10.59
CA VAL A 138 -6.22 -1.90 11.87
C VAL A 138 -6.22 -0.41 12.12
N GLU A 139 -7.31 0.12 12.65
CA GLU A 139 -7.34 1.53 13.03
C GLU A 139 -6.25 1.91 14.06
N THR A 140 -5.72 3.13 14.04
CA THR A 140 -6.11 4.27 13.17
C THR A 140 -4.96 4.76 12.29
N LYS A 141 -3.72 4.68 12.78
CA LYS A 141 -2.56 5.36 12.19
C LYS A 141 -2.15 4.78 10.83
N GLY A 142 -2.29 3.46 10.64
CA GLY A 142 -1.95 2.77 9.39
C GLY A 142 -2.91 3.04 8.22
N ILE A 143 -4.09 3.62 8.48
CA ILE A 143 -5.17 3.79 7.47
C ILE A 143 -4.71 4.56 6.23
N PRO A 144 -4.03 5.73 6.33
CA PRO A 144 -3.62 6.47 5.14
C PRO A 144 -2.66 5.69 4.24
N LEU A 145 -1.71 4.96 4.84
CA LEU A 145 -0.77 4.13 4.11
C LEU A 145 -1.49 2.96 3.41
N ALA A 146 -2.37 2.27 4.14
CA ALA A 146 -3.16 1.18 3.60
C ALA A 146 -4.07 1.65 2.45
N TYR A 147 -4.66 2.85 2.56
CA TYR A 147 -5.44 3.47 1.49
C TYR A 147 -4.62 3.71 0.22
N GLU A 148 -3.42 4.28 0.36
CA GLU A 148 -2.52 4.50 -0.79
C GLU A 148 -2.10 3.18 -1.45
N VAL A 149 -1.76 2.17 -0.65
CA VAL A 149 -1.43 0.83 -1.18
C VAL A 149 -2.65 0.21 -1.90
N ALA A 150 -3.84 0.27 -1.31
CA ALA A 150 -5.07 -0.24 -1.91
C ALA A 150 -5.38 0.45 -3.24
N ARG A 151 -5.25 1.78 -3.27
CA ARG A 151 -5.41 2.60 -4.48
C ARG A 151 -4.44 2.12 -5.56
N ASN A 152 -3.15 2.03 -5.25
CA ASN A 152 -2.12 1.65 -6.21
C ASN A 152 -2.29 0.22 -6.74
N LEU A 153 -2.79 -0.71 -5.91
CA LEU A 153 -3.12 -2.08 -6.31
C LEU A 153 -4.47 -2.20 -7.03
N GLY A 154 -5.29 -1.15 -7.04
CA GLY A 154 -6.60 -1.15 -7.69
C GLY A 154 -7.68 -1.95 -6.94
N VAL A 155 -7.48 -2.22 -5.65
CA VAL A 155 -8.34 -3.06 -4.80
C VAL A 155 -9.03 -2.24 -3.70
N GLN A 156 -9.97 -2.86 -2.96
CA GLN A 156 -10.65 -2.18 -1.86
C GLN A 156 -9.84 -2.26 -0.55
N LEU A 157 -9.98 -1.21 0.26
CA LEU A 157 -9.46 -1.15 1.63
C LEU A 157 -10.50 -1.69 2.61
N VAL A 158 -10.05 -2.53 3.52
CA VAL A 158 -10.81 -3.07 4.66
C VAL A 158 -10.14 -2.61 5.95
N ILE A 159 -10.93 -2.14 6.91
CA ILE A 159 -10.41 -1.62 8.18
C ILE A 159 -10.99 -2.43 9.31
N ALA A 160 -10.14 -3.16 10.03
CA ALA A 160 -10.49 -3.81 11.29
C ALA A 160 -10.53 -2.76 12.42
N ARG A 161 -11.55 -2.86 13.26
CA ARG A 161 -11.81 -1.91 14.36
C ARG A 161 -11.51 -2.54 15.69
N ARG A 162 -11.00 -1.76 16.64
CA ARG A 162 -10.72 -2.20 18.02
C ARG A 162 -12.01 -2.38 18.81
N ASP A 163 -13.00 -1.54 18.51
CA ASP A 163 -14.33 -1.60 19.12
C ASP A 163 -15.40 -1.89 18.07
N SER A 164 -16.27 -2.87 18.36
CA SER A 164 -17.40 -3.20 17.49
C SER A 164 -18.49 -2.14 17.61
N GLN A 165 -18.90 -1.53 16.49
CA GLN A 165 -20.01 -0.59 16.44
C GLN A 165 -21.29 -1.32 16.03
N VAL A 166 -22.40 -1.09 16.76
CA VAL A 166 -23.71 -1.72 16.50
C VAL A 166 -24.21 -1.44 15.07
N THR A 167 -23.77 -0.34 14.47
CA THR A 167 -24.15 0.11 13.12
C THR A 167 -23.58 -0.76 11.98
N GLU A 168 -22.67 -1.69 12.26
CA GLU A 168 -21.99 -2.49 11.23
C GLU A 168 -22.64 -3.85 10.93
N GLY A 169 -23.70 -4.20 11.68
CA GLY A 169 -24.41 -5.48 11.51
C GLY A 169 -23.63 -6.67 12.09
N PRO A 170 -23.78 -7.89 11.51
CA PRO A 170 -23.07 -9.07 11.99
C PRO A 170 -21.55 -8.91 11.88
N THR A 171 -20.86 -9.07 13.00
CA THR A 171 -19.43 -8.80 13.13
C THR A 171 -18.70 -10.02 13.67
N VAL A 172 -17.51 -10.28 13.13
CA VAL A 172 -16.55 -11.22 13.67
C VAL A 172 -15.62 -10.46 14.60
N THR A 173 -15.34 -11.03 15.76
CA THR A 173 -14.50 -10.43 16.79
C THR A 173 -13.48 -11.46 17.26
N ILE A 174 -12.22 -11.03 17.36
CA ILE A 174 -11.13 -11.84 17.90
C ILE A 174 -10.36 -11.08 18.98
N ASN A 175 -9.66 -11.81 19.82
CA ASN A 175 -8.73 -11.27 20.80
C ASN A 175 -7.30 -11.61 20.40
N TYR A 176 -6.36 -10.69 20.59
CA TYR A 176 -4.95 -10.86 20.28
C TYR A 176 -4.07 -10.12 21.29
N VAL A 177 -2.80 -10.50 21.38
CA VAL A 177 -1.83 -9.82 22.25
C VAL A 177 -1.10 -8.75 21.45
N SER A 178 -1.25 -7.49 21.86
CA SER A 178 -0.59 -6.38 21.16
C SER A 178 0.90 -6.30 21.52
N GLY A 179 1.76 -6.21 20.51
CA GLY A 179 3.21 -6.11 20.71
C GLY A 179 3.65 -4.82 21.42
N SER A 180 2.84 -3.76 21.37
CA SER A 180 3.19 -2.47 21.98
C SER A 180 3.11 -2.51 23.50
N ASN A 181 2.02 -3.07 24.03
CA ASN A 181 1.70 -3.00 25.47
C ASN A 181 1.60 -4.37 26.17
N GLY A 182 1.73 -5.49 25.44
CA GLY A 182 1.57 -6.84 25.99
C GLY A 182 0.17 -7.16 26.52
N ARG A 183 -0.79 -6.26 26.30
CA ARG A 183 -2.18 -6.40 26.74
C ARG A 183 -3.00 -7.14 25.69
N LEU A 184 -3.99 -7.89 26.18
CA LEU A 184 -5.05 -8.43 25.34
C LEU A 184 -5.82 -7.25 24.74
N GLN A 185 -5.91 -7.23 23.41
CA GLN A 185 -6.69 -6.29 22.64
C GLN A 185 -7.69 -7.07 21.81
N GLN A 186 -8.77 -6.40 21.44
CA GLN A 186 -9.80 -6.94 20.57
C GLN A 186 -9.67 -6.27 19.20
N MET A 187 -9.99 -7.01 18.15
CA MET A 187 -10.30 -6.41 16.85
C MET A 187 -11.53 -7.10 16.25
N SER A 188 -12.25 -6.35 15.42
CA SER A 188 -13.53 -6.76 14.87
C SER A 188 -13.70 -6.29 13.43
N LEU A 189 -14.43 -7.06 12.65
CA LEU A 189 -14.72 -6.78 11.25
C LEU A 189 -16.13 -7.25 10.87
N SER A 190 -16.90 -6.38 10.22
CA SER A 190 -18.23 -6.72 9.71
C SER A 190 -18.14 -7.82 8.66
N LYS A 191 -19.06 -8.79 8.72
CA LYS A 191 -19.21 -9.83 7.69
C LYS A 191 -19.55 -9.27 6.30
N LYS A 192 -19.94 -8.00 6.22
CA LYS A 192 -20.23 -7.30 4.95
C LYS A 192 -19.00 -6.61 4.35
N SER A 193 -17.91 -6.45 5.10
CA SER A 193 -16.76 -5.65 4.68
C SER A 193 -15.88 -6.34 3.64
N MET A 194 -15.93 -7.66 3.53
CA MET A 194 -15.17 -8.42 2.55
C MET A 194 -15.90 -9.71 2.16
N LYS A 195 -15.52 -10.28 1.02
CA LYS A 195 -16.00 -11.59 0.60
C LYS A 195 -15.21 -12.69 1.31
N ASN A 196 -15.83 -13.86 1.48
CA ASN A 196 -15.10 -15.04 1.93
C ASN A 196 -14.13 -15.53 0.85
N ASN A 197 -13.14 -16.34 1.24
CA ASN A 197 -12.12 -16.90 0.34
C ASN A 197 -11.31 -15.81 -0.41
N SER A 198 -11.06 -14.70 0.25
CA SER A 198 -10.29 -13.59 -0.31
C SER A 198 -8.81 -13.68 0.02
N ARG A 199 -7.97 -13.16 -0.87
CA ARG A 199 -6.54 -12.97 -0.64
C ARG A 199 -6.26 -11.54 -0.19
N CYS A 200 -5.70 -11.38 0.99
CA CYS A 200 -5.52 -10.08 1.63
C CYS A 200 -4.05 -9.80 1.93
N ILE A 201 -3.64 -8.54 1.80
CA ILE A 201 -2.38 -8.07 2.40
C ILE A 201 -2.67 -7.15 3.58
N PHE A 202 -1.85 -7.23 4.61
CA PHE A 202 -1.95 -6.36 5.77
C PHE A 202 -0.95 -5.21 5.67
N ILE A 203 -1.43 -3.97 5.82
CA ILE A 203 -0.59 -2.77 5.80
C ILE A 203 -0.70 -2.04 7.15
N ASP A 204 0.43 -1.73 7.77
CA ASP A 204 0.48 -1.05 9.07
C ASP A 204 1.59 0.00 9.15
N ASP A 205 1.53 0.87 10.16
CA ASP A 205 2.56 1.88 10.38
C ASP A 205 3.84 1.29 10.97
N PHE A 206 3.72 0.41 11.97
CA PHE A 206 4.86 -0.03 12.78
C PHE A 206 4.80 -1.52 13.16
N MET A 207 5.85 -2.26 12.83
CA MET A 207 6.00 -3.67 13.24
C MET A 207 6.93 -3.80 14.45
N LYS A 208 6.36 -4.17 15.60
CA LYS A 208 7.13 -4.58 16.80
C LYS A 208 7.29 -6.10 16.86
N GLY A 209 6.44 -6.80 17.61
CA GLY A 209 6.50 -8.25 17.78
C GLY A 209 5.64 -9.08 16.80
N GLY A 210 4.80 -8.45 15.97
CA GLY A 210 3.91 -9.16 15.04
C GLY A 210 2.54 -9.55 15.59
N GLY A 211 2.22 -9.24 16.85
CA GLY A 211 0.96 -9.63 17.48
C GLY A 211 -0.30 -9.13 16.75
N THR A 212 -0.30 -7.89 16.28
CA THR A 212 -1.42 -7.33 15.49
C THR A 212 -1.63 -8.08 14.19
N ALA A 213 -0.55 -8.41 13.49
CA ALA A 213 -0.63 -9.13 12.22
C ALA A 213 -1.03 -10.61 12.40
N ILE A 214 -0.69 -11.24 13.53
CA ILE A 214 -1.28 -12.53 13.93
C ILE A 214 -2.78 -12.40 14.17
N GLY A 215 -3.21 -11.35 14.89
CA GLY A 215 -4.63 -11.04 15.04
C GLY A 215 -5.32 -10.93 13.69
N ILE A 216 -4.77 -10.16 12.75
CA ILE A 216 -5.34 -10.06 11.39
C ILE A 216 -5.38 -11.42 10.67
N LYS A 217 -4.33 -12.24 10.78
CA LYS A 217 -4.32 -13.59 10.22
C LYS A 217 -5.45 -14.45 10.79
N ASP A 218 -5.66 -14.41 12.10
CA ASP A 218 -6.73 -15.17 12.75
C ASP A 218 -8.12 -14.62 12.45
N LEU A 219 -8.27 -13.29 12.35
CA LEU A 219 -9.50 -12.67 11.90
C LEU A 219 -9.87 -13.09 10.48
N LEU A 220 -8.90 -13.16 9.56
CA LEU A 220 -9.15 -13.56 8.17
C LEU A 220 -9.55 -15.04 8.05
N LYS A 221 -9.07 -15.92 8.94
CA LYS A 221 -9.51 -17.33 8.97
C LYS A 221 -11.02 -17.47 9.18
N GLU A 222 -11.64 -16.59 9.97
CA GLU A 222 -13.09 -16.57 10.19
C GLU A 222 -13.90 -16.20 8.93
N PHE A 223 -13.22 -15.71 7.89
CA PHE A 223 -13.76 -15.40 6.56
C PHE A 223 -13.26 -16.41 5.50
N ASP A 224 -12.67 -17.54 5.91
CA ASP A 224 -12.00 -18.50 5.03
C ASP A 224 -10.96 -17.83 4.11
N SER A 225 -10.38 -16.71 4.56
CA SER A 225 -9.54 -15.83 3.75
C SER A 225 -8.07 -15.93 4.18
N GLU A 226 -7.16 -15.58 3.28
CA GLU A 226 -5.73 -15.78 3.45
C GLU A 226 -4.99 -14.43 3.58
N LEU A 227 -4.08 -14.34 4.54
CA LEU A 227 -3.09 -13.27 4.62
C LEU A 227 -1.88 -13.64 3.76
N VAL A 228 -1.75 -13.02 2.58
CA VAL A 228 -0.73 -13.37 1.58
C VAL A 228 0.52 -12.48 1.62
N GLY A 229 0.50 -11.45 2.47
CA GLY A 229 1.63 -10.55 2.63
C GLY A 229 1.40 -9.48 3.68
N ILE A 230 2.50 -8.95 4.22
CA ILE A 230 2.49 -7.87 5.21
C ILE A 230 3.48 -6.80 4.77
N GLY A 231 3.04 -5.54 4.76
CA GLY A 231 3.87 -4.37 4.50
C GLY A 231 3.76 -3.36 5.64
N VAL A 232 4.89 -2.87 6.14
CA VAL A 232 4.91 -1.82 7.16
C VAL A 232 5.80 -0.65 6.77
N LEU A 233 5.54 0.53 7.31
CA LEU A 233 6.45 1.67 7.11
C LEU A 233 7.77 1.43 7.84
N VAL A 234 7.69 1.11 9.14
CA VAL A 234 8.85 0.94 10.01
C VAL A 234 8.82 -0.43 10.70
N ASP A 235 9.96 -1.12 10.68
CA ASP A 235 10.22 -2.35 11.40
C ASP A 235 11.13 -2.08 12.61
N ASN A 236 10.68 -2.47 13.81
CA ASN A 236 11.54 -2.55 14.98
C ASN A 236 12.28 -3.90 15.07
N LYS A 237 13.60 -3.87 14.88
CA LYS A 237 14.52 -5.02 14.96
C LYS A 237 14.99 -5.35 16.39
N GLN A 238 14.64 -4.55 17.39
CA GLN A 238 14.97 -4.85 18.80
C GLN A 238 14.36 -6.20 19.24
N THR A 239 13.25 -6.61 18.62
CA THR A 239 12.65 -7.93 18.83
C THR A 239 13.24 -8.92 17.84
N GLU A 240 14.23 -9.71 18.28
CA GLU A 240 14.96 -10.66 17.41
C GLU A 240 14.06 -11.74 16.79
N LYS A 241 13.06 -12.24 17.54
CA LYS A 241 12.12 -13.24 17.07
C LYS A 241 10.70 -12.69 17.00
N LYS A 242 10.22 -12.46 15.79
CA LYS A 242 8.85 -12.04 15.53
C LYS A 242 7.91 -13.24 15.47
N LEU A 243 6.63 -12.97 15.65
CA LEU A 243 5.58 -13.98 15.47
C LEU A 243 5.33 -14.31 13.98
N ILE A 244 5.93 -13.56 13.06
CA ILE A 244 5.72 -13.67 11.62
C ILE A 244 7.05 -13.56 10.90
N ASP A 245 7.26 -14.47 9.95
CA ASP A 245 8.53 -14.64 9.24
C ASP A 245 8.60 -13.80 7.94
N GLU A 246 7.48 -13.62 7.24
CA GLU A 246 7.44 -12.95 5.94
C GLU A 246 6.69 -11.62 6.00
N TYR A 247 7.45 -10.53 5.86
CA TYR A 247 6.92 -9.17 5.75
C TYR A 247 7.93 -8.27 5.05
N VAL A 248 7.45 -7.12 4.56
CA VAL A 248 8.27 -6.07 3.96
C VAL A 248 8.19 -4.83 4.82
N SER A 249 9.30 -4.12 4.99
CA SER A 249 9.34 -2.79 5.60
C SER A 249 10.09 -1.80 4.70
N ILE A 250 9.81 -0.50 4.84
CA ILE A 250 10.60 0.53 4.17
C ILE A 250 11.84 0.87 5.00
N VAL A 251 11.66 1.02 6.30
CA VAL A 251 12.71 1.39 7.25
C VAL A 251 12.87 0.30 8.31
N GLU A 252 14.10 0.05 8.72
CA GLU A 252 14.45 -0.77 9.87
C GLU A 252 15.01 0.13 10.97
N LEU A 253 14.48 -0.04 12.17
CA LEU A 253 14.86 0.66 13.39
C LEU A 253 15.42 -0.38 14.36
N LYS A 254 16.69 -0.22 14.77
CA LYS A 254 17.33 -1.18 15.68
C LYS A 254 16.81 -1.05 17.10
N GLU A 255 16.77 0.16 17.65
CA GLU A 255 16.38 0.37 19.05
C GLU A 255 15.88 1.79 19.31
N VAL A 256 14.96 1.91 20.27
CA VAL A 256 14.55 3.18 20.90
C VAL A 256 14.86 3.04 22.39
N ASP A 257 15.83 3.80 22.90
CA ASP A 257 16.22 3.76 24.30
C ASP A 257 16.21 5.14 24.93
N LYS A 258 15.31 5.35 25.91
CA LYS A 258 15.20 6.41 26.94
C LYS A 258 15.30 7.88 26.54
N SER A 259 15.88 8.22 25.39
CA SER A 259 15.97 9.54 24.75
C SER A 259 16.61 9.48 23.36
N ALA A 260 17.05 8.31 22.88
CA ALA A 260 17.79 8.19 21.63
C ALA A 260 17.16 7.15 20.68
N ILE A 261 17.19 7.48 19.39
CA ILE A 261 16.86 6.58 18.29
C ILE A 261 18.15 6.00 17.75
N VAL A 262 18.31 4.68 17.81
CA VAL A 262 19.57 4.01 17.46
C VAL A 262 19.38 3.09 16.27
N GLY A 263 20.30 3.21 15.31
CA GLY A 263 20.45 2.25 14.20
C GLY A 263 19.24 2.20 13.29
N ILE A 264 18.88 3.36 12.73
CA ILE A 264 17.83 3.46 11.73
C ILE A 264 18.44 3.47 10.32
N GLN A 265 17.87 2.67 9.43
CA GLN A 265 18.38 2.49 8.08
C GLN A 265 17.26 2.04 7.14
N PRO A 266 17.39 2.26 5.82
CA PRO A 266 16.52 1.62 4.85
C PRO A 266 16.55 0.09 5.01
N SER A 267 15.41 -0.57 4.80
CA SER A 267 15.39 -2.03 4.75
C SER A 267 16.20 -2.53 3.56
N LYS A 268 16.66 -3.79 3.62
CA LYS A 268 17.49 -4.40 2.55
C LYS A 268 16.89 -4.29 1.15
N LEU A 269 15.57 -4.23 1.04
CA LEU A 269 14.87 -4.11 -0.24
C LEU A 269 14.99 -2.71 -0.87
N PHE A 270 15.26 -1.69 -0.05
CA PHE A 270 15.32 -0.28 -0.44
C PHE A 270 16.66 0.38 -0.09
N ALA A 271 17.68 -0.43 0.21
CA ALA A 271 18.99 0.00 0.71
C ALA A 271 20.05 0.24 -0.38
#